data_AF-A0A6A3L7Q5-F1
#
_entry.id   AF-A0A6A3L7Q5-F1
#
_cell.length_a   1.000
_cell.length_b   1.000
_cell.length_c   1.000
_cell.angle_alpha   90.00
_cell.angle_beta   90.00
_cell.angle_gamma   90.00
#
_symmetry.space_group_name_H-M   'P 1'
#
loop_
_entity.id
_entity.type
_entity.pdbx_description
1 polymer ?
#
loop_
_entity_poly.entity_id
_entity_poly.type
_entity_poly.pdbx_seq_one_letter_code
_entity_poly.pdbx_strand_id
1 'polypeptide(L)'
;MTPPDFLLRVPPLKLHVRNATQTNGEPAVYELFCRLNKTREKQDEPVEVVQWSLWKTYEEFQAFDNQMRAARKSPFAKMMVTVAFAPGHRVRAFFHQDQTSSFLEKRRAELDFYMQRVMLFPDVVEFSKQAGCRVLADFIGAEQHMDCSGLLGPSSPSRNMSGVFSSSRGMLRDSSDSDTRVSNVHANGAGDKVNSRRKMCRLEIEEELALRGGAHQLKRFKKRARVFRKENDPVAAADPFVEFLHKEFEPDFALWILRRFVRSIKSVEKREALCAVGGISIASIDAEDLDESKPQHQSHRLSVQEEEEEDRRSKKYAEQKLQSFTSSQRSSNGRASDPAVPGRVSRKKANRQILERVNALANGDLHTVGEFKQAAKELGNQEMSGQAFVDYLRSTFGKMEAEGLLVLVVEVIPQPQVQQELRVALARSSALMGDLRTKAFTLARKPEERDRVPRSSPMPTRSHEINLNAEGSDRSCRRIFNKCTNIHKNFVHK
;
A
#
# COMPACT_ATOMS: atom_id res chain seq x y z
N MET A 1 -51.20 -4.82 -19.39
CA MET A 1 -50.16 -5.43 -18.54
C MET A 1 -49.62 -4.35 -17.63
N THR A 2 -49.73 -4.51 -16.32
CA THR A 2 -49.01 -3.68 -15.35
C THR A 2 -47.51 -3.98 -15.43
N PRO A 3 -46.62 -2.99 -15.33
CA PRO A 3 -45.19 -3.25 -15.18
C PRO A 3 -44.95 -4.05 -13.90
N PRO A 4 -43.99 -4.99 -13.87
CA PRO A 4 -43.68 -5.73 -12.65
C PRO A 4 -43.15 -4.80 -11.55
N ASP A 5 -43.83 -4.79 -10.39
CA ASP A 5 -43.61 -3.86 -9.26
C ASP A 5 -42.20 -3.84 -8.67
N PHE A 6 -41.36 -4.83 -9.00
CA PHE A 6 -39.97 -4.93 -8.57
C PHE A 6 -39.10 -3.73 -9.02
N LEU A 7 -39.51 -2.99 -10.05
CA LEU A 7 -38.78 -1.82 -10.56
C LEU A 7 -39.02 -0.52 -9.77
N LEU A 8 -40.01 -0.48 -8.86
CA LEU A 8 -40.40 0.74 -8.14
C LEU A 8 -40.06 0.73 -6.64
N ARG A 9 -39.70 -0.43 -6.07
CA ARG A 9 -39.24 -0.51 -4.67
C ARG A 9 -37.78 -0.07 -4.55
N VAL A 10 -37.58 1.19 -4.17
CA VAL A 10 -36.27 1.67 -3.69
C VAL A 10 -35.86 0.82 -2.49
N PRO A 11 -34.70 0.14 -2.50
CA PRO A 11 -34.26 -0.66 -1.36
C PRO A 11 -34.17 0.20 -0.09
N PRO A 12 -34.73 -0.25 1.05
CA PRO A 12 -34.75 0.56 2.27
C PRO A 12 -33.33 0.78 2.82
N LEU A 13 -32.43 -0.19 2.61
CA LEU A 13 -31.03 -0.14 3.01
C LEU A 13 -30.14 0.30 1.83
N LYS A 14 -29.26 1.28 2.08
CA LYS A 14 -28.18 1.71 1.19
C LYS A 14 -26.84 1.44 1.86
N LEU A 15 -25.91 0.82 1.14
CA LEU A 15 -24.53 0.57 1.56
C LEU A 15 -23.56 1.32 0.65
N HIS A 16 -22.56 1.97 1.24
CA HIS A 16 -21.49 2.68 0.52
C HIS A 16 -20.14 2.50 1.21
N VAL A 17 -19.06 2.39 0.45
CA VAL A 17 -17.70 2.45 1.01
C VAL A 17 -17.15 3.87 0.80
N ARG A 18 -17.05 4.66 1.88
CA ARG A 18 -16.90 6.13 1.81
C ARG A 18 -15.51 6.67 2.10
N ASN A 19 -14.90 6.19 3.18
CA ASN A 19 -13.58 6.63 3.62
C ASN A 19 -12.58 5.48 3.59
N ALA A 20 -11.31 5.81 3.47
CA ALA A 20 -10.21 4.86 3.61
C ALA A 20 -9.14 5.49 4.51
N THR A 21 -8.73 4.79 5.57
CA THR A 21 -7.68 5.24 6.47
C THR A 21 -6.65 4.15 6.67
N GLN A 22 -5.41 4.56 6.95
CA GLN A 22 -4.32 3.65 7.29
C GLN A 22 -3.43 4.30 8.33
N THR A 23 -3.29 3.66 9.48
CA THR A 23 -2.31 4.03 10.50
C THR A 23 -0.97 3.34 10.22
N ASN A 24 0.14 3.96 10.63
CA ASN A 24 1.48 3.47 10.29
C ASN A 24 1.76 2.09 10.90
N GLY A 25 1.70 1.04 10.08
CA GLY A 25 2.00 -0.35 10.46
C GLY A 25 0.79 -1.28 10.39
N GLU A 26 -0.42 -0.73 10.38
CA GLU A 26 -1.68 -1.47 10.32
C GLU A 26 -2.16 -1.67 8.87
N PRO A 27 -3.02 -2.68 8.61
CA PRO A 27 -3.73 -2.80 7.34
C PRO A 27 -4.62 -1.58 7.08
N ALA A 28 -4.85 -1.27 5.80
CA ALA A 28 -5.77 -0.21 5.43
C ALA A 28 -7.23 -0.63 5.74
N VAL A 29 -7.96 0.24 6.41
CA VAL A 29 -9.38 0.06 6.77
C VAL A 29 -10.26 1.01 5.98
N TYR A 30 -11.43 0.51 5.59
CA TYR A 30 -12.40 1.22 4.76
C TYR A 30 -13.70 1.37 5.54
N GLU A 31 -14.29 2.56 5.51
CA GLU A 31 -15.57 2.82 6.14
C GLU A 31 -16.71 2.30 5.26
N LEU A 32 -17.38 1.25 5.72
CA LEU A 32 -18.64 0.77 5.20
C LEU A 32 -19.77 1.52 5.91
N PHE A 33 -20.32 2.52 5.23
CA PHE A 33 -21.45 3.32 5.70
C PHE A 33 -22.78 2.67 5.29
N CYS A 34 -23.65 2.48 6.27
CA CYS A 34 -24.96 1.87 6.14
C CYS A 34 -26.03 2.93 6.45
N ARG A 35 -27.07 3.03 5.60
CA ARG A 35 -28.24 3.89 5.84
C ARG A 35 -29.53 3.13 5.53
N LEU A 36 -30.33 2.91 6.56
CA LEU A 36 -31.68 2.37 6.49
C LEU A 36 -32.69 3.53 6.55
N ASN A 37 -33.57 3.61 5.56
CA ASN A 37 -34.76 4.46 5.63
C ASN A 37 -35.94 3.55 6.05
N LYS A 38 -36.51 3.78 7.23
CA LYS A 38 -37.70 3.05 7.69
C LYS A 38 -38.94 3.69 7.07
N THR A 39 -39.62 2.96 6.21
CA THR A 39 -40.96 3.33 5.72
C THR A 39 -42.00 3.00 6.79
N ARG A 40 -42.60 4.02 7.43
CA ARG A 40 -43.85 3.86 8.20
C ARG A 40 -45.04 3.85 7.24
N GLU A 41 -46.05 3.05 7.54
CA GLU A 41 -47.30 2.96 6.76
C GLU A 41 -48.26 4.15 6.98
N LYS A 42 -47.94 5.08 7.90
CA LYS A 42 -48.77 6.25 8.22
C LYS A 42 -48.13 7.52 7.67
N GLN A 43 -48.96 8.37 7.07
CA GLN A 43 -48.58 9.29 6.00
C GLN A 43 -47.97 10.64 6.45
N ASP A 44 -47.94 10.93 7.76
CA ASP A 44 -47.73 12.29 8.31
C ASP A 44 -46.49 12.47 9.23
N GLU A 45 -45.61 11.48 9.36
CA GLU A 45 -44.37 11.62 10.16
C GLU A 45 -43.09 11.62 9.30
N PRO A 46 -42.02 12.32 9.75
CA PRO A 46 -40.75 12.33 9.04
C PRO A 46 -40.14 10.92 8.97
N VAL A 47 -39.62 10.56 7.80
CA VAL A 47 -38.99 9.25 7.54
C VAL A 47 -37.85 9.02 8.54
N GLU A 48 -38.00 8.01 9.40
CA GLU A 48 -36.97 7.65 10.38
C GLU A 48 -35.76 7.04 9.65
N VAL A 49 -34.61 7.71 9.71
CA VAL A 49 -33.37 7.27 9.05
C VAL A 49 -32.38 6.79 10.11
N VAL A 50 -32.09 5.48 10.10
CA VAL A 50 -31.04 4.89 10.93
C VAL A 50 -29.76 4.78 10.09
N GLN A 51 -28.64 5.27 10.62
CA GLN A 51 -27.35 5.23 9.95
C GLN A 51 -26.26 4.73 10.90
N TRP A 52 -25.34 3.91 10.39
CA TRP A 52 -24.20 3.40 11.14
C TRP A 52 -23.01 3.15 10.20
N SER A 53 -21.80 3.14 10.75
CA SER A 53 -20.57 2.90 10.01
C SER A 53 -19.76 1.78 10.64
N LEU A 54 -19.19 0.91 9.81
CA LEU A 54 -18.21 -0.09 10.23
C LEU A 54 -16.87 0.16 9.53
N TRP A 55 -15.77 -0.10 10.21
CA TRP A 55 -14.44 -0.08 9.61
C TRP A 55 -14.02 -1.51 9.29
N LYS A 56 -13.74 -1.78 8.01
CA LYS A 56 -13.43 -3.12 7.49
C LYS A 56 -12.15 -3.11 6.67
N THR A 57 -11.28 -4.09 6.88
CA THR A 57 -10.09 -4.34 6.07
C THR A 57 -10.44 -4.93 4.70
N TYR A 58 -9.52 -4.83 3.74
CA TYR A 58 -9.71 -5.49 2.43
C TYR A 58 -9.84 -7.02 2.56
N GLU A 59 -9.11 -7.60 3.52
CA GLU A 59 -9.13 -9.02 3.86
C GLU A 59 -10.49 -9.45 4.41
N GLU A 60 -11.18 -8.61 5.19
CA GLU A 60 -12.56 -8.86 5.63
C GLU A 60 -13.56 -8.80 4.46
N PHE A 61 -13.44 -7.85 3.53
CA PHE A 61 -14.25 -7.85 2.30
C PHE A 61 -14.02 -9.10 1.47
N GLN A 62 -12.77 -9.59 1.40
CA GLN A 62 -12.44 -10.83 0.70
C GLN A 62 -12.97 -12.07 1.44
N ALA A 63 -12.95 -12.09 2.77
CA ALA A 63 -13.56 -13.16 3.57
C ALA A 63 -15.09 -13.19 3.38
N PHE A 64 -15.74 -12.04 3.35
CA PHE A 64 -17.16 -11.89 3.03
C PHE A 64 -17.50 -12.44 1.63
N ASP A 65 -16.76 -12.03 0.58
CA ASP A 65 -16.92 -12.54 -0.79
C ASP A 65 -16.73 -14.07 -0.87
N ASN A 66 -15.71 -14.61 -0.19
CA ASN A 66 -15.49 -16.05 -0.08
C ASN A 66 -16.66 -16.77 0.60
N GLN A 67 -17.23 -16.24 1.69
CA GLN A 67 -18.37 -16.84 2.39
C GLN A 67 -19.64 -16.80 1.52
N MET A 68 -19.90 -15.67 0.85
CA MET A 68 -21.00 -15.50 -0.11
C MET A 68 -20.94 -16.53 -1.25
N ARG A 69 -19.74 -16.84 -1.76
CA ARG A 69 -19.54 -17.89 -2.78
C ARG A 69 -19.51 -19.32 -2.23
N ALA A 70 -19.02 -19.53 -1.01
CA ALA A 70 -18.90 -20.85 -0.38
C ALA A 70 -20.25 -21.44 0.04
N ALA A 71 -21.26 -20.60 0.29
CA ALA A 71 -22.62 -21.01 0.67
C ALA A 71 -23.38 -21.68 -0.50
N ARG A 72 -22.95 -22.85 -0.98
CA ARG A 72 -23.50 -23.56 -2.16
C ARG A 72 -25.01 -23.81 -2.16
N LYS A 73 -25.66 -23.80 -0.98
CA LYS A 73 -27.12 -23.95 -0.82
C LYS A 73 -27.88 -22.61 -0.92
N SER A 74 -27.18 -21.48 -0.89
CA SER A 74 -27.75 -20.14 -0.99
C SER A 74 -28.00 -19.74 -2.46
N PRO A 75 -29.11 -19.06 -2.78
CA PRO A 75 -29.31 -18.49 -4.12
C PRO A 75 -28.24 -17.47 -4.48
N PHE A 76 -27.73 -16.71 -3.49
CA PHE A 76 -26.72 -15.67 -3.68
C PHE A 76 -25.40 -16.23 -4.22
N ALA A 77 -25.00 -17.45 -3.84
CA ALA A 77 -23.76 -18.06 -4.33
C ALA A 77 -23.76 -18.26 -5.86
N LYS A 78 -24.93 -18.51 -6.47
CA LYS A 78 -25.08 -18.57 -7.94
C LYS A 78 -24.99 -17.17 -8.56
N MET A 79 -25.56 -16.17 -7.92
CA MET A 79 -25.53 -14.78 -8.38
C MET A 79 -24.13 -14.16 -8.26
N MET A 80 -23.36 -14.52 -7.24
CA MET A 80 -21.97 -14.08 -7.03
C MET A 80 -21.00 -14.47 -8.16
N VAL A 81 -21.41 -15.32 -9.10
CA VAL A 81 -20.67 -15.61 -10.34
C VAL A 81 -20.70 -14.39 -11.29
N THR A 82 -21.75 -13.57 -11.25
CA THR A 82 -21.87 -12.35 -12.08
C THR A 82 -21.18 -11.13 -11.47
N VAL A 83 -20.76 -11.22 -10.20
CA VAL A 83 -20.11 -10.14 -9.45
C VAL A 83 -18.63 -10.46 -9.25
N ALA A 84 -17.79 -9.78 -10.02
CA ALA A 84 -16.33 -9.82 -9.84
C ALA A 84 -15.94 -9.11 -8.54
N PHE A 85 -15.13 -9.76 -7.72
CA PHE A 85 -14.51 -9.12 -6.55
C PHE A 85 -13.45 -8.10 -6.96
N ALA A 86 -13.16 -7.14 -6.08
CA ALA A 86 -12.09 -6.15 -6.29
C ALA A 86 -10.73 -6.85 -6.53
N PRO A 87 -9.98 -6.55 -7.62
CA PRO A 87 -8.77 -7.31 -7.96
C PRO A 87 -7.66 -7.21 -6.91
N GLY A 88 -7.02 -8.34 -6.58
CA GLY A 88 -5.85 -8.33 -5.69
C GLY A 88 -4.64 -7.67 -6.36
N HIS A 89 -4.36 -6.40 -6.07
CA HIS A 89 -3.23 -5.63 -6.62
C HIS A 89 -1.87 -6.03 -6.02
N ARG A 90 -1.53 -7.33 -6.05
CA ARG A 90 -0.35 -7.93 -5.41
C ARG A 90 0.97 -7.21 -5.74
N VAL A 91 1.13 -6.80 -6.99
CA VAL A 91 2.33 -6.10 -7.53
C VAL A 91 2.63 -4.78 -6.80
N ARG A 92 1.63 -4.13 -6.19
CA ARG A 92 1.80 -2.81 -5.54
C ARG A 92 2.31 -2.86 -4.10
N ALA A 93 2.16 -4.00 -3.42
CA ALA A 93 2.61 -4.21 -2.04
C ALA A 93 4.15 -4.16 -1.91
N PHE A 94 4.89 -4.44 -2.98
CA PHE A 94 6.36 -4.50 -2.93
C PHE A 94 7.07 -3.15 -2.78
N PHE A 95 6.38 -2.04 -3.06
CA PHE A 95 6.93 -0.69 -3.01
C PHE A 95 6.10 0.31 -2.19
N HIS A 96 5.25 -0.19 -1.28
CA HIS A 96 4.29 0.64 -0.52
C HIS A 96 3.35 1.47 -1.42
N GLN A 97 3.10 1.03 -2.66
CA GLN A 97 2.14 1.72 -3.55
C GLN A 97 0.69 1.47 -3.12
N ASP A 98 0.45 0.35 -2.46
CA ASP A 98 -0.77 -0.01 -1.72
C ASP A 98 -1.08 0.95 -0.56
N GLN A 99 -0.08 1.68 -0.04
CA GLN A 99 -0.21 2.64 1.06
C GLN A 99 -0.36 4.10 0.56
N THR A 100 -0.47 4.31 -0.75
CA THR A 100 -0.67 5.65 -1.32
C THR A 100 -2.14 6.04 -1.26
N SER A 101 -2.44 7.31 -0.93
CA SER A 101 -3.80 7.84 -0.90
C SER A 101 -4.55 7.59 -2.22
N SER A 102 -3.88 7.70 -3.36
CA SER A 102 -4.45 7.41 -4.68
C SER A 102 -4.77 5.92 -4.90
N PHE A 103 -4.05 5.01 -4.26
CA PHE A 103 -4.41 3.59 -4.25
C PHE A 103 -5.56 3.30 -3.29
N LEU A 104 -5.53 3.85 -2.08
CA LEU A 104 -6.60 3.69 -1.10
C LEU A 104 -7.93 4.20 -1.66
N GLU A 105 -7.94 5.34 -2.34
CA GLU A 105 -9.14 5.88 -3.00
C GLU A 105 -9.60 5.00 -4.18
N LYS A 106 -8.69 4.52 -5.02
CA LYS A 106 -9.04 3.56 -6.09
C LYS A 106 -9.63 2.28 -5.50
N ARG A 107 -9.05 1.78 -4.40
CA ARG A 107 -9.50 0.56 -3.71
C ARG A 107 -10.86 0.77 -3.05
N ARG A 108 -11.09 1.93 -2.42
CA ARG A 108 -12.39 2.33 -1.88
C ARG A 108 -13.45 2.32 -2.99
N ALA A 109 -13.17 2.92 -4.15
CA ALA A 109 -14.08 2.91 -5.29
C ALA A 109 -14.36 1.49 -5.84
N GLU A 110 -13.34 0.63 -5.91
CA GLU A 110 -13.50 -0.80 -6.30
C GLU A 110 -14.41 -1.56 -5.31
N LEU A 111 -14.23 -1.34 -3.99
CA LEU A 111 -15.04 -1.97 -2.94
C LEU A 111 -16.48 -1.41 -2.89
N ASP A 112 -16.65 -0.10 -3.07
CA ASP A 112 -17.96 0.57 -3.16
C ASP A 112 -18.78 0.01 -4.34
N PHE A 113 -18.16 -0.10 -5.52
CA PHE A 113 -18.80 -0.71 -6.70
C PHE A 113 -19.15 -2.19 -6.47
N TYR A 114 -18.26 -2.97 -5.85
CA TYR A 114 -18.55 -4.36 -5.47
C TYR A 114 -19.76 -4.46 -4.53
N MET A 115 -19.80 -3.66 -3.47
CA MET A 115 -20.93 -3.67 -2.53
C MET A 115 -22.24 -3.24 -3.21
N GLN A 116 -22.20 -2.20 -4.05
CA GLN A 116 -23.37 -1.78 -4.83
C GLN A 116 -23.87 -2.90 -5.76
N ARG A 117 -22.99 -3.71 -6.34
CA ARG A 117 -23.37 -4.88 -7.17
C ARG A 117 -24.01 -6.00 -6.36
N VAL A 118 -23.50 -6.31 -5.16
CA VAL A 118 -24.14 -7.28 -4.25
C VAL A 118 -25.53 -6.79 -3.82
N MET A 119 -25.70 -5.49 -3.60
CA MET A 119 -26.98 -4.87 -3.23
C MET A 119 -28.04 -4.85 -4.35
N LEU A 120 -27.69 -5.26 -5.58
CA LEU A 120 -28.66 -5.48 -6.67
C LEU A 120 -29.30 -6.88 -6.64
N PHE A 121 -28.86 -7.78 -5.76
CA PHE A 121 -29.45 -9.10 -5.64
C PHE A 121 -30.85 -9.00 -4.99
N PRO A 122 -31.88 -9.67 -5.54
CA PRO A 122 -33.21 -9.68 -4.95
C PRO A 122 -33.15 -10.28 -3.55
N ASP A 123 -33.96 -9.72 -2.65
CA ASP A 123 -34.14 -10.16 -1.26
C ASP A 123 -32.88 -10.19 -0.38
N VAL A 124 -31.71 -9.77 -0.89
CA VAL A 124 -30.41 -9.86 -0.18
C VAL A 124 -30.39 -9.08 1.14
N VAL A 125 -31.20 -8.03 1.24
CA VAL A 125 -31.40 -7.17 2.42
C VAL A 125 -32.71 -7.44 3.18
N GLU A 126 -33.53 -8.41 2.77
CA GLU A 126 -34.77 -8.76 3.46
C GLU A 126 -34.51 -9.68 4.66
N PHE A 127 -33.77 -9.17 5.66
CA PHE A 127 -33.37 -9.93 6.86
C PHE A 127 -34.54 -10.38 7.76
N SER A 128 -35.73 -9.79 7.59
CA SER A 128 -36.96 -10.25 8.24
C SER A 128 -37.55 -11.52 7.60
N LYS A 129 -36.99 -12.03 6.49
CA LYS A 129 -37.42 -13.26 5.82
C LYS A 129 -36.28 -14.25 5.67
N GLN A 130 -36.62 -15.53 5.56
CA GLN A 130 -35.66 -16.62 5.33
C GLN A 130 -34.91 -16.52 3.97
N ALA A 131 -35.41 -15.70 3.04
CA ALA A 131 -34.73 -15.38 1.78
C ALA A 131 -33.51 -14.45 1.97
N GLY A 132 -33.44 -13.72 3.08
CA GLY A 132 -32.39 -12.73 3.35
C GLY A 132 -30.97 -13.31 3.43
N CYS A 133 -29.97 -12.49 3.12
CA CYS A 133 -28.59 -12.93 3.17
C CYS A 133 -27.98 -12.77 4.57
N ARG A 134 -27.93 -13.88 5.33
CA ARG A 134 -27.28 -13.88 6.65
C ARG A 134 -25.82 -13.44 6.63
N VAL A 135 -25.04 -13.87 5.64
CA VAL A 135 -23.62 -13.47 5.50
C VAL A 135 -23.47 -11.95 5.32
N LEU A 136 -24.43 -11.28 4.67
CA LEU A 136 -24.46 -9.82 4.58
C LEU A 136 -24.90 -9.18 5.91
N ALA A 137 -25.94 -9.71 6.56
CA ALA A 137 -26.40 -9.23 7.86
C ALA A 137 -25.29 -9.27 8.92
N ASP A 138 -24.57 -10.40 9.03
CA ASP A 138 -23.44 -10.59 9.93
C ASP A 138 -22.29 -9.60 9.60
N PHE A 139 -21.98 -9.42 8.31
CA PHE A 139 -20.89 -8.54 7.85
C PHE A 139 -21.14 -7.05 8.13
N ILE A 140 -22.38 -6.58 8.04
CA ILE A 140 -22.77 -5.19 8.31
C ILE A 140 -23.28 -4.96 9.74
N GLY A 141 -23.32 -5.99 10.59
CA GLY A 141 -23.85 -5.89 11.95
C GLY A 141 -25.34 -5.54 12.02
N ALA A 142 -26.14 -6.03 11.06
CA ALA A 142 -27.55 -5.65 10.90
C ALA A 142 -28.41 -5.94 12.14
N GLU A 143 -28.09 -6.96 12.93
CA GLU A 143 -28.82 -7.38 14.14
C GLU A 143 -28.99 -6.25 15.17
N GLN A 144 -28.11 -5.25 15.19
CA GLN A 144 -28.18 -4.10 16.12
C GLN A 144 -29.09 -2.97 15.62
N HIS A 145 -29.56 -3.03 14.36
CA HIS A 145 -30.25 -1.92 13.69
C HIS A 145 -31.50 -2.35 12.88
N MET A 146 -31.69 -3.64 12.66
CA MET A 146 -32.74 -4.23 11.81
C MET A 146 -33.25 -5.54 12.41
N ASP A 147 -34.53 -5.84 12.15
CA ASP A 147 -35.09 -7.16 12.45
C ASP A 147 -34.44 -8.22 11.54
N CYS A 148 -33.72 -9.15 12.17
CA CYS A 148 -33.03 -10.28 11.55
C CYS A 148 -33.65 -11.63 11.94
N SER A 149 -34.83 -11.63 12.58
CA SER A 149 -35.50 -12.84 13.09
C SER A 149 -35.75 -13.88 12.00
N GLY A 150 -36.06 -13.46 10.77
CA GLY A 150 -36.28 -14.34 9.63
C GLY A 150 -35.04 -15.12 9.17
N LEU A 151 -33.83 -14.71 9.56
CA LEU A 151 -32.58 -15.43 9.25
C LEU A 151 -32.32 -16.62 10.19
N LEU A 152 -33.07 -16.74 11.29
CA LEU A 152 -32.99 -17.85 12.25
C LEU A 152 -33.76 -19.06 11.70
N GLY A 153 -33.12 -19.81 10.80
CA GLY A 153 -33.64 -21.10 10.35
C GLY A 153 -33.79 -22.12 11.50
N PRO A 154 -34.70 -23.11 11.36
CA PRO A 154 -34.97 -24.08 12.42
C PRO A 154 -33.71 -24.84 12.85
N SER A 155 -33.53 -24.91 14.16
CA SER A 155 -32.27 -25.27 14.83
C SER A 155 -31.68 -26.60 14.39
N SER A 156 -30.43 -26.57 13.94
CA SER A 156 -29.50 -27.69 14.08
C SER A 156 -28.40 -27.27 15.06
N PRO A 157 -28.16 -27.98 16.17
CA PRO A 157 -27.11 -27.63 17.13
C PRO A 157 -25.73 -27.98 16.56
N SER A 158 -25.25 -27.17 15.62
CA SER A 158 -23.94 -27.30 15.02
C SER A 158 -22.86 -26.75 15.95
N ARG A 159 -22.01 -27.65 16.45
CA ARG A 159 -20.82 -27.37 17.26
C ARG A 159 -20.06 -26.11 16.81
N ASN A 160 -19.62 -25.37 17.82
CA ASN A 160 -18.59 -24.32 17.79
C ASN A 160 -17.54 -24.51 16.69
N MET A 161 -17.62 -23.68 15.65
CA MET A 161 -16.47 -23.21 14.90
C MET A 161 -16.41 -21.69 15.04
N SER A 162 -16.04 -21.25 16.22
CA SER A 162 -15.69 -19.87 16.52
C SER A 162 -14.39 -19.50 15.79
N GLY A 163 -14.48 -19.28 14.48
CA GLY A 163 -13.48 -18.53 13.72
C GLY A 163 -13.52 -17.10 14.23
N VAL A 164 -12.65 -16.78 15.19
CA VAL A 164 -12.70 -15.56 15.98
C VAL A 164 -12.49 -14.32 15.10
N PHE A 165 -13.59 -13.69 14.68
CA PHE A 165 -13.59 -12.28 14.32
C PHE A 165 -13.63 -11.45 15.61
N SER A 166 -12.47 -11.33 16.27
CA SER A 166 -12.25 -10.25 17.25
C SER A 166 -12.15 -8.93 16.50
N SER A 167 -13.30 -8.43 16.04
CA SER A 167 -13.45 -6.99 15.83
C SER A 167 -13.28 -6.34 17.20
N SER A 168 -12.20 -5.57 17.37
CA SER A 168 -12.01 -4.73 18.56
C SER A 168 -13.14 -3.71 18.61
N ARG A 169 -14.18 -4.07 19.37
CA ARG A 169 -15.36 -3.24 19.64
C ARG A 169 -14.86 -2.01 20.39
N GLY A 170 -14.74 -0.88 19.69
CA GLY A 170 -14.42 0.39 20.32
C GLY A 170 -15.46 0.66 21.42
N MET A 171 -15.01 0.86 22.65
CA MET A 171 -15.94 1.06 23.76
C MET A 171 -16.73 2.35 23.56
N LEU A 172 -18.05 2.20 23.48
CA LEU A 172 -18.97 3.29 23.79
C LEU A 172 -18.70 3.71 25.24
N ARG A 173 -18.35 4.99 25.42
CA ARG A 173 -18.01 5.56 26.72
C ARG A 173 -19.11 6.54 27.13
N ASP A 174 -20.25 5.98 27.51
CA ASP A 174 -21.27 6.71 28.25
C ASP A 174 -20.87 6.77 29.73
N SER A 175 -20.73 7.97 30.27
CA SER A 175 -20.88 8.23 31.71
C SER A 175 -21.10 9.73 31.93
N SER A 176 -22.23 10.06 32.55
CA SER A 176 -22.47 11.37 33.17
C SER A 176 -21.59 11.59 34.40
N ASP A 177 -21.56 12.85 34.86
CA ASP A 177 -21.07 13.36 36.15
C ASP A 177 -19.66 12.94 36.61
N SER A 178 -18.72 13.86 36.79
CA SER A 178 -18.87 14.98 37.72
C SER A 178 -17.69 15.98 37.62
N ASP A 179 -17.91 17.20 38.12
CA ASP A 179 -16.87 18.23 38.25
C ASP A 179 -15.68 17.78 39.11
N THR A 180 -14.45 17.92 38.61
CA THR A 180 -13.43 18.69 39.34
C THR A 180 -12.24 19.11 38.47
N ARG A 181 -11.75 20.32 38.77
CA ARG A 181 -10.49 20.89 38.25
C ARG A 181 -9.31 19.91 38.41
N VAL A 182 -8.44 19.83 37.39
CA VAL A 182 -7.13 20.54 37.35
C VAL A 182 -6.57 20.43 35.93
N SER A 183 -6.24 21.58 35.33
CA SER A 183 -5.59 21.68 34.02
C SER A 183 -4.09 21.38 34.14
N ASN A 184 -3.60 20.33 33.46
CA ASN A 184 -2.17 20.13 33.25
C ASN A 184 -1.79 20.34 31.78
N VAL A 185 -1.11 21.47 31.53
CA VAL A 185 -0.61 21.87 30.21
C VAL A 185 0.65 21.07 29.88
N HIS A 186 0.56 20.11 28.94
CA HIS A 186 1.74 19.46 28.39
C HIS A 186 2.27 20.20 27.15
N ALA A 187 3.32 21.00 27.37
CA ALA A 187 4.01 21.79 26.36
C ALA A 187 4.90 20.95 25.43
N ASN A 188 4.31 20.20 24.50
CA ASN A 188 5.03 19.49 23.41
C ASN A 188 4.90 20.17 22.04
N GLY A 189 4.62 21.49 22.01
CA GLY A 189 4.09 22.18 20.83
C GLY A 189 5.07 22.85 19.84
N ALA A 190 6.40 22.65 19.95
CA ALA A 190 7.37 23.37 19.13
C ALA A 190 7.68 22.70 17.77
N GLY A 191 7.92 21.39 17.75
CA GLY A 191 8.42 20.68 16.55
C GLY A 191 7.43 20.64 15.39
N ASP A 192 6.14 20.43 15.67
CA ASP A 192 5.11 20.32 14.64
C ASP A 192 4.78 21.67 13.99
N LYS A 193 4.85 22.77 14.74
CA LYS A 193 4.65 24.13 14.20
C LYS A 193 5.69 24.47 13.13
N VAL A 194 6.96 24.17 13.36
CA VAL A 194 8.05 24.40 12.38
C VAL A 194 7.84 23.55 11.12
N ASN A 195 7.42 22.29 11.27
CA ASN A 195 7.13 21.41 10.13
C ASN A 195 5.89 21.88 9.34
N SER A 196 4.90 22.49 10.00
CA SER A 196 3.75 23.11 9.36
C SER A 196 4.15 24.37 8.56
N ARG A 197 4.87 25.31 9.17
CA ARG A 197 5.31 26.57 8.52
C ARG A 197 6.14 26.30 7.26
N ARG A 198 7.04 25.32 7.28
CA ARG A 198 7.83 24.90 6.11
C ARG A 198 7.00 24.38 4.94
N LYS A 199 5.82 23.79 5.20
CA LYS A 199 4.88 23.38 4.15
C LYS A 199 4.14 24.59 3.58
N MET A 200 3.72 25.54 4.43
CA MET A 200 3.06 26.77 4.01
C MET A 200 3.94 27.59 3.06
N CYS A 201 5.17 27.95 3.46
CA CYS A 201 6.08 28.71 2.59
C CYS A 201 6.36 28.01 1.25
N ARG A 202 6.30 26.67 1.22
CA ARG A 202 6.41 25.90 -0.03
C ARG A 202 5.15 25.99 -0.89
N LEU A 203 3.96 25.91 -0.29
CA LEU A 203 2.69 26.04 -1.01
C LEU A 203 2.53 27.46 -1.58
N GLU A 204 2.83 28.49 -0.81
CA GLU A 204 2.81 29.90 -1.25
C GLU A 204 3.68 30.12 -2.50
N ILE A 205 4.91 29.58 -2.52
CA ILE A 205 5.77 29.65 -3.73
C ILE A 205 5.15 28.87 -4.89
N GLU A 206 4.60 27.68 -4.64
CA GLU A 206 4.00 26.85 -5.70
C GLU A 206 2.72 27.48 -6.28
N GLU A 207 1.98 28.27 -5.49
CA GLU A 207 0.78 29.03 -5.86
C GLU A 207 1.11 30.31 -6.63
N GLU A 208 1.95 31.20 -6.10
CA GLU A 208 2.35 32.44 -6.79
C GLU A 208 3.06 32.16 -8.13
N LEU A 209 3.86 31.10 -8.22
CA LEU A 209 4.45 30.65 -9.48
C LEU A 209 3.41 30.11 -10.47
N ALA A 210 2.32 29.51 -9.99
CA ALA A 210 1.21 29.09 -10.85
C ALA A 210 0.41 30.30 -11.36
N LEU A 211 0.18 31.30 -10.50
CA LEU A 211 -0.56 32.52 -10.82
C LEU A 211 0.20 33.42 -11.82
N ARG A 212 1.47 33.73 -11.56
CA ARG A 212 2.27 34.63 -12.41
C ARG A 212 2.88 33.93 -13.63
N GLY A 213 3.35 32.71 -13.44
CA GLY A 213 4.21 31.99 -14.40
C GLY A 213 3.56 30.80 -15.11
N GLY A 214 2.35 30.42 -14.69
CA GLY A 214 1.66 29.23 -15.16
C GLY A 214 2.37 27.91 -14.83
N ALA A 215 1.78 26.82 -15.30
CA ALA A 215 2.28 25.47 -15.02
C ALA A 215 3.71 25.21 -15.53
N HIS A 216 4.18 25.95 -16.54
CA HIS A 216 5.51 25.77 -17.12
C HIS A 216 6.63 26.29 -16.21
N GLN A 217 6.53 27.54 -15.73
CA GLN A 217 7.54 28.09 -14.82
C GLN A 217 7.56 27.31 -13.49
N LEU A 218 6.39 26.98 -12.94
CA LEU A 218 6.26 26.11 -11.76
C LEU A 218 6.98 24.76 -11.94
N LYS A 219 6.88 24.13 -13.12
CA LYS A 219 7.56 22.86 -13.43
C LYS A 219 9.09 23.03 -13.52
N ARG A 220 9.58 24.14 -14.08
CA ARG A 220 11.03 24.46 -14.13
C ARG A 220 11.59 24.72 -12.73
N PHE A 221 10.90 25.55 -11.94
CA PHE A 221 11.23 25.78 -10.53
C PHE A 221 11.27 24.47 -9.73
N LYS A 222 10.22 23.64 -9.80
CA LYS A 222 10.17 22.32 -9.14
C LYS A 222 11.34 21.42 -9.55
N LYS A 223 11.78 21.46 -10.82
CA LYS A 223 12.97 20.73 -11.30
C LYS A 223 14.25 21.27 -10.66
N ARG A 224 14.48 22.58 -10.68
CA ARG A 224 15.68 23.24 -10.10
C ARG A 224 15.76 23.09 -8.58
N ALA A 225 14.67 23.33 -7.86
CA ALA A 225 14.55 23.10 -6.43
C ALA A 225 14.82 21.64 -6.02
N ARG A 226 14.51 20.66 -6.89
CA ARG A 226 14.85 19.25 -6.67
C ARG A 226 16.35 18.97 -6.88
N VAL A 227 17.01 19.63 -7.82
CA VAL A 227 18.47 19.54 -8.02
C VAL A 227 19.19 20.12 -6.80
N PHE A 228 18.88 21.36 -6.40
CA PHE A 228 19.40 22.00 -5.19
C PHE A 228 19.28 21.10 -3.93
N ARG A 229 18.14 20.44 -3.75
CA ARG A 229 17.91 19.52 -2.62
C ARG A 229 18.68 18.20 -2.73
N LYS A 230 19.00 17.72 -3.94
CA LYS A 230 19.72 16.45 -4.17
C LYS A 230 21.24 16.61 -4.05
N GLU A 231 21.78 17.77 -4.43
CA GLU A 231 23.21 18.03 -4.37
C GLU A 231 23.74 17.88 -2.94
N ASN A 232 24.98 17.44 -2.73
CA ASN A 232 25.53 17.26 -1.38
C ASN A 232 26.23 18.53 -0.88
N ASP A 233 26.98 19.18 -1.75
CA ASP A 233 27.66 20.45 -1.45
C ASP A 233 26.64 21.60 -1.34
N PRO A 234 26.56 22.32 -0.20
CA PRO A 234 25.62 23.42 -0.03
C PRO A 234 25.98 24.66 -0.87
N VAL A 235 27.26 24.92 -1.14
CA VAL A 235 27.74 26.09 -1.89
C VAL A 235 27.55 25.86 -3.39
N ALA A 236 28.07 24.74 -3.91
CA ALA A 236 27.89 24.39 -5.32
C ALA A 236 26.41 24.16 -5.72
N ALA A 237 25.52 23.92 -4.74
CA ALA A 237 24.08 23.92 -4.96
C ALA A 237 23.47 25.32 -5.05
N ALA A 238 23.98 26.29 -4.27
CA ALA A 238 23.40 27.62 -4.10
C ALA A 238 23.56 28.50 -5.34
N ASP A 239 24.78 28.63 -5.89
CA ASP A 239 25.05 29.51 -7.04
C ASP A 239 24.13 29.21 -8.25
N PRO A 240 24.02 27.96 -8.74
CA PRO A 240 23.21 27.65 -9.92
C PRO A 240 21.69 27.70 -9.65
N PHE A 241 21.29 27.84 -8.38
CA PHE A 241 19.90 28.02 -8.00
C PHE A 241 19.53 29.50 -7.89
N VAL A 242 20.39 30.35 -7.32
CA VAL A 242 20.19 31.82 -7.28
C VAL A 242 20.31 32.42 -8.68
N GLU A 243 21.31 32.00 -9.48
CA GLU A 243 21.44 32.40 -10.90
C GLU A 243 20.16 32.06 -11.69
N PHE A 244 19.60 30.86 -11.48
CA PHE A 244 18.34 30.46 -12.10
C PHE A 244 17.17 31.36 -11.70
N LEU A 245 17.10 31.80 -10.43
CA LEU A 245 16.02 32.69 -9.99
C LEU A 245 16.14 34.08 -10.63
N HIS A 246 17.32 34.70 -10.60
CA HIS A 246 17.56 36.01 -11.22
C HIS A 246 17.41 35.98 -12.75
N LYS A 247 17.58 34.82 -13.39
CA LYS A 247 17.44 34.66 -14.84
C LYS A 247 16.00 34.44 -15.32
N GLU A 248 15.12 33.87 -14.49
CA GLU A 248 13.76 33.50 -14.91
C GLU A 248 12.65 34.26 -14.16
N PHE A 249 12.98 35.13 -13.21
CA PHE A 249 12.03 35.96 -12.46
C PHE A 249 12.56 37.39 -12.25
N GLU A 250 11.64 38.36 -12.20
CA GLU A 250 11.94 39.76 -11.84
C GLU A 250 12.67 39.84 -10.49
N PRO A 251 13.59 40.79 -10.27
CA PRO A 251 14.45 40.83 -9.07
C PRO A 251 13.69 40.76 -7.74
N ASP A 252 12.62 41.55 -7.59
CA ASP A 252 11.80 41.57 -6.37
C ASP A 252 11.08 40.23 -6.13
N PHE A 253 10.62 39.59 -7.21
CA PHE A 253 9.95 38.29 -7.14
C PHE A 253 10.95 37.15 -6.92
N ALA A 254 12.14 37.22 -7.51
CA ALA A 254 13.24 36.29 -7.22
C ALA A 254 13.64 36.35 -5.75
N LEU A 255 13.77 37.56 -5.18
CA LEU A 255 14.05 37.77 -3.75
C LEU A 255 12.92 37.26 -2.85
N TRP A 256 11.66 37.50 -3.23
CA TRP A 256 10.47 36.98 -2.55
C TRP A 256 10.44 35.44 -2.53
N ILE A 257 10.73 34.79 -3.66
CA ILE A 257 10.86 33.32 -3.76
C ILE A 257 12.00 32.86 -2.86
N LEU A 258 13.15 33.54 -2.89
CA LEU A 258 14.35 33.13 -2.20
C LEU A 258 14.18 33.16 -0.66
N ARG A 259 13.61 34.24 -0.10
CA ARG A 259 13.25 34.32 1.34
C ARG A 259 12.38 33.15 1.78
N ARG A 260 11.27 32.90 1.06
CA ARG A 260 10.34 31.78 1.36
C ARG A 260 10.98 30.41 1.15
N PHE A 261 11.88 30.28 0.16
CA PHE A 261 12.53 29.01 -0.13
C PHE A 261 13.56 28.66 0.96
N VAL A 262 14.32 29.64 1.46
CA VAL A 262 15.19 29.50 2.65
C VAL A 262 14.40 28.97 3.84
N ARG A 263 13.24 29.57 4.17
CA ARG A 263 12.34 29.09 5.24
C ARG A 263 11.98 27.60 5.07
N SER A 264 11.72 27.15 3.84
CA SER A 264 11.32 25.76 3.52
C SER A 264 12.42 24.69 3.72
N ILE A 265 13.70 25.08 3.79
CA ILE A 265 14.83 24.15 3.84
C ILE A 265 15.07 23.61 5.27
N LYS A 266 15.42 22.31 5.37
CA LYS A 266 15.70 21.62 6.65
C LYS A 266 17.18 21.62 7.07
N SER A 267 18.13 21.61 6.12
CA SER A 267 19.57 21.71 6.43
C SER A 267 19.92 23.16 6.80
N VAL A 268 20.78 23.33 7.79
CA VAL A 268 21.25 24.65 8.23
C VAL A 268 22.28 25.19 7.22
N GLU A 269 23.30 24.40 6.90
CA GLU A 269 24.35 24.71 5.92
C GLU A 269 23.77 25.16 4.56
N LYS A 270 22.72 24.49 4.08
CA LYS A 270 22.06 24.86 2.81
C LYS A 270 21.24 26.13 2.88
N ARG A 271 20.82 26.57 4.06
CA ARG A 271 20.20 27.90 4.23
C ARG A 271 21.27 28.97 4.30
N GLU A 272 22.36 28.73 5.01
CA GLU A 272 23.48 29.65 5.14
C GLU A 272 24.14 29.93 3.79
N ALA A 273 24.50 28.88 3.03
CA ALA A 273 25.03 29.05 1.67
C ALA A 273 24.05 29.81 0.75
N LEU A 274 22.76 29.49 0.82
CA LEU A 274 21.75 30.15 -0.01
C LEU A 274 21.51 31.61 0.39
N CYS A 275 21.62 31.95 1.66
CA CYS A 275 21.58 33.32 2.17
C CYS A 275 22.82 34.12 1.78
N ALA A 276 24.02 33.51 1.87
CA ALA A 276 25.27 34.14 1.50
C ALA A 276 25.31 34.51 0.01
N VAL A 277 24.96 33.57 -0.87
CA VAL A 277 24.87 33.79 -2.32
C VAL A 277 23.71 34.71 -2.69
N GLY A 278 22.58 34.59 -1.98
CA GLY A 278 21.38 35.40 -2.21
C GLY A 278 21.43 36.82 -1.67
N GLY A 279 22.49 37.22 -0.94
CA GLY A 279 22.57 38.51 -0.27
C GLY A 279 21.50 38.72 0.83
N ILE A 280 20.94 37.64 1.40
CA ILE A 280 19.87 37.73 2.41
C ILE A 280 20.43 37.53 3.81
N SER A 281 20.16 38.46 4.72
CA SER A 281 20.43 38.27 6.15
C SER A 281 19.45 37.27 6.76
N ILE A 282 19.96 36.21 7.40
CA ILE A 282 19.15 35.21 8.13
C ILE A 282 18.30 35.89 9.22
N ALA A 283 18.87 36.87 9.91
CA ALA A 283 18.16 37.64 10.95
C ALA A 283 16.93 38.38 10.40
N SER A 284 16.95 38.81 9.12
CA SER A 284 15.77 39.42 8.48
C SER A 284 14.66 38.41 8.21
N ILE A 285 15.00 37.14 7.95
CA ILE A 285 14.02 36.07 7.71
C ILE A 285 13.35 35.68 9.03
N ASP A 286 14.11 35.55 10.11
CA ASP A 286 13.56 35.15 11.41
C ASP A 286 12.81 36.30 12.13
N ALA A 287 13.03 37.57 11.74
CA ALA A 287 12.31 38.73 12.28
C ALA A 287 10.89 38.90 11.69
N GLU A 288 10.74 38.80 10.37
CA GLU A 288 9.42 38.75 9.70
C GLU A 288 8.53 37.63 10.31
N ASP A 289 9.16 36.53 10.72
CA ASP A 289 8.51 35.34 11.27
C ASP A 289 7.76 35.60 12.61
N LEU A 290 8.12 36.67 13.35
CA LEU A 290 7.52 37.08 14.62
C LEU A 290 6.34 38.07 14.44
N ASP A 291 6.36 38.91 13.40
CA ASP A 291 5.33 39.92 13.17
C ASP A 291 4.07 39.32 12.54
N GLU A 292 4.22 38.34 11.63
CA GLU A 292 3.10 37.54 11.09
C GLU A 292 2.29 36.78 12.16
N SER A 293 2.86 36.54 13.35
CA SER A 293 2.13 35.90 14.46
C SER A 293 1.21 36.85 15.24
N LYS A 294 1.19 38.14 14.91
CA LYS A 294 0.23 39.10 15.46
C LYS A 294 -1.07 39.01 14.65
N PRO A 295 -2.24 38.73 15.27
CA PRO A 295 -3.48 38.55 14.51
C PRO A 295 -3.92 39.87 13.88
N GLN A 296 -3.66 40.03 12.58
CA GLN A 296 -4.07 41.19 11.78
C GLN A 296 -5.58 41.11 11.48
N HIS A 297 -6.37 41.19 12.54
CA HIS A 297 -7.83 41.02 12.51
C HIS A 297 -8.55 42.37 12.55
N GLN A 298 -8.07 43.37 11.80
CA GLN A 298 -8.71 44.67 11.64
C GLN A 298 -8.45 45.28 10.26
N SER A 299 -9.47 45.98 9.75
CA SER A 299 -9.44 46.84 8.55
C SER A 299 -9.30 46.17 7.17
N HIS A 300 -10.38 45.51 6.75
CA HIS A 300 -11.02 45.81 5.46
C HIS A 300 -12.52 45.43 5.50
N ARG A 301 -13.30 46.24 6.20
CA ARG A 301 -14.77 46.22 6.16
C ARG A 301 -15.26 47.66 6.27
N LEU A 302 -15.69 48.24 5.14
CA LEU A 302 -16.75 49.25 4.98
C LEU A 302 -16.73 49.84 3.54
N SER A 303 -17.91 50.16 3.00
CA SER A 303 -18.21 50.60 1.62
C SER A 303 -17.84 49.57 0.52
N VAL A 304 -18.64 49.33 -0.52
CA VAL A 304 -19.87 50.02 -0.99
C VAL A 304 -21.07 49.06 -0.97
N GLN A 305 -22.26 49.61 -0.76
CA GLN A 305 -23.58 48.96 -0.87
C GLN A 305 -24.27 49.52 -2.12
N GLU A 306 -25.15 48.73 -2.75
CA GLU A 306 -25.85 49.05 -4.05
C GLU A 306 -24.90 48.83 -5.25
N GLU A 307 -25.10 47.88 -6.16
CA GLU A 307 -26.29 47.59 -7.00
C GLU A 307 -26.55 46.07 -7.23
N GLU A 308 -27.81 45.76 -7.57
CA GLU A 308 -28.38 44.66 -8.38
C GLU A 308 -27.78 43.23 -8.26
N GLU A 309 -28.49 42.22 -7.76
CA GLU A 309 -29.65 41.56 -8.41
C GLU A 309 -29.43 41.13 -9.88
N GLU A 310 -28.37 40.35 -10.17
CA GLU A 310 -28.50 39.24 -11.13
C GLU A 310 -27.43 38.11 -10.95
N ASP A 311 -27.60 37.01 -11.68
CA ASP A 311 -26.78 35.77 -11.73
C ASP A 311 -26.47 35.00 -10.42
N ARG A 312 -27.53 34.49 -9.77
CA ARG A 312 -27.43 33.41 -8.77
C ARG A 312 -27.20 32.00 -9.36
N ARG A 313 -26.67 31.82 -10.59
CA ARG A 313 -26.55 30.47 -11.22
C ARG A 313 -25.17 29.97 -11.60
N SER A 314 -24.13 30.80 -11.64
CA SER A 314 -22.82 30.38 -12.19
C SER A 314 -21.77 29.84 -11.19
N LYS A 315 -22.00 29.92 -9.87
CA LYS A 315 -20.96 29.72 -8.83
C LYS A 315 -20.75 28.28 -8.31
N LYS A 316 -20.91 27.25 -9.16
CA LYS A 316 -20.84 25.82 -8.71
C LYS A 316 -19.85 24.90 -9.45
N TYR A 317 -18.86 25.45 -10.15
CA TYR A 317 -17.92 24.66 -10.98
C TYR A 317 -16.40 24.93 -10.80
N ALA A 318 -16.00 25.86 -9.93
CA ALA A 318 -14.58 26.24 -9.78
C ALA A 318 -13.84 25.52 -8.61
N GLU A 319 -14.55 25.08 -7.58
CA GLU A 319 -13.92 24.68 -6.30
C GLU A 319 -13.44 23.21 -6.27
N GLN A 320 -13.88 22.38 -7.23
CA GLN A 320 -13.60 20.93 -7.22
C GLN A 320 -12.24 20.54 -7.84
N LYS A 321 -11.39 21.50 -8.23
CA LYS A 321 -10.16 21.24 -9.01
C LYS A 321 -8.83 21.42 -8.25
N LEU A 322 -8.87 21.79 -6.96
CA LEU A 322 -7.67 22.09 -6.15
C LEU A 322 -7.27 21.02 -5.11
N GLN A 323 -8.06 19.96 -4.92
CA GLN A 323 -7.71 18.86 -3.99
C GLN A 323 -6.85 17.74 -4.62
N SER A 324 -6.46 17.89 -5.88
CA SER A 324 -5.50 17.00 -6.55
C SER A 324 -4.12 17.68 -6.66
N PHE A 325 -3.04 16.89 -6.58
CA PHE A 325 -1.64 17.27 -6.86
C PHE A 325 -0.76 17.91 -5.77
N THR A 326 -0.74 17.40 -4.52
CA THR A 326 0.54 17.31 -3.76
C THR A 326 0.57 16.25 -2.66
N SER A 327 1.02 15.02 -2.97
CA SER A 327 1.53 14.10 -1.93
C SER A 327 2.58 13.12 -2.46
N SER A 328 3.86 13.52 -2.41
CA SER A 328 5.00 12.60 -2.54
C SER A 328 6.30 13.19 -1.98
N GLN A 329 6.89 12.47 -1.01
CA GLN A 329 8.29 12.59 -0.51
C GLN A 329 8.64 13.91 0.23
N ARG A 330 9.56 14.03 1.20
CA ARG A 330 10.50 13.17 1.99
C ARG A 330 10.99 14.06 3.18
N SER A 331 11.49 13.63 4.34
CA SER A 331 11.42 12.38 5.14
C SER A 331 12.16 12.57 6.49
N SER A 332 12.07 11.60 7.41
CA SER A 332 13.03 11.21 8.48
C SER A 332 13.70 12.28 9.37
N ASN A 333 13.54 12.10 10.69
CA ASN A 333 14.54 12.01 11.78
C ASN A 333 13.68 11.89 13.08
N GLY A 334 14.00 11.15 14.12
CA GLY A 334 15.20 10.39 14.48
C GLY A 334 15.41 10.53 15.99
N ARG A 335 15.05 9.52 16.79
CA ARG A 335 15.28 9.48 18.24
C ARG A 335 15.62 8.06 18.67
N ALA A 336 16.51 7.94 19.65
CA ALA A 336 17.04 6.66 20.11
C ALA A 336 15.97 5.80 20.79
N SER A 337 16.16 4.48 20.78
CA SER A 337 15.29 3.51 21.42
C SER A 337 16.00 2.81 22.57
N ASP A 338 15.24 2.51 23.61
CA ASP A 338 15.59 1.71 24.80
C ASP A 338 16.35 0.41 24.44
N PRO A 339 17.37 -0.01 25.22
CA PRO A 339 18.23 -1.14 24.86
C PRO A 339 17.67 -2.54 25.20
N ALA A 340 16.41 -2.65 25.63
CA ALA A 340 15.86 -3.88 26.22
C ALA A 340 15.20 -4.89 25.24
N VAL A 341 15.08 -4.59 23.94
CA VAL A 341 14.52 -5.51 22.93
C VAL A 341 15.39 -5.47 21.68
N PRO A 342 15.76 -6.62 21.06
CA PRO A 342 16.47 -6.65 19.78
C PRO A 342 15.71 -5.85 18.72
N GLY A 343 16.23 -4.65 18.41
CA GLY A 343 15.48 -3.63 17.69
C GLY A 343 15.20 -4.06 16.26
N ARG A 344 13.93 -4.39 15.96
CA ARG A 344 13.47 -4.66 14.59
C ARG A 344 13.81 -3.47 13.71
N VAL A 345 14.82 -3.64 12.85
CA VAL A 345 15.28 -2.59 11.94
C VAL A 345 14.10 -2.16 11.09
N SER A 346 13.78 -0.86 11.07
CA SER A 346 12.68 -0.35 10.25
C SER A 346 12.81 -0.90 8.83
N ARG A 347 11.75 -1.55 8.29
CA ARG A 347 11.78 -2.24 6.98
C ARG A 347 12.34 -1.37 5.86
N LYS A 348 12.12 -0.05 5.95
CA LYS A 348 12.67 0.97 5.03
C LYS A 348 14.21 1.13 5.12
N LYS A 349 14.79 1.04 6.31
CA LYS A 349 16.24 1.04 6.53
C LYS A 349 16.86 -0.27 6.05
N ALA A 350 16.23 -1.41 6.34
CA ALA A 350 16.70 -2.71 5.84
C ALA A 350 16.62 -2.82 4.30
N ASN A 351 15.53 -2.38 3.66
CA ASN A 351 15.43 -2.26 2.20
C ASN A 351 16.53 -1.36 1.60
N ARG A 352 16.89 -0.26 2.28
CA ARG A 352 17.98 0.61 1.86
C ARG A 352 19.33 -0.13 1.95
N GLN A 353 19.59 -0.84 3.06
CA GLN A 353 20.82 -1.62 3.25
C GLN A 353 20.95 -2.76 2.23
N ILE A 354 19.86 -3.44 1.87
CA ILE A 354 19.83 -4.46 0.80
C ILE A 354 20.29 -3.83 -0.52
N LEU A 355 19.68 -2.72 -0.93
CA LEU A 355 20.03 -2.06 -2.20
C LEU A 355 21.43 -1.45 -2.19
N GLU A 356 21.90 -0.92 -1.06
CA GLU A 356 23.28 -0.45 -0.90
C GLU A 356 24.29 -1.61 -1.01
N ARG A 357 24.01 -2.77 -0.40
CA ARG A 357 24.85 -3.98 -0.53
C ARG A 357 24.84 -4.52 -1.96
N VAL A 358 23.68 -4.63 -2.61
CA VAL A 358 23.60 -5.07 -4.03
C VAL A 358 24.36 -4.13 -4.95
N ASN A 359 24.27 -2.81 -4.74
CA ASN A 359 25.00 -1.83 -5.55
C ASN A 359 26.52 -1.92 -5.35
N ALA A 360 26.98 -2.25 -4.14
CA ALA A 360 28.39 -2.51 -3.86
C ALA A 360 28.86 -3.82 -4.52
N LEU A 361 28.10 -4.91 -4.39
CA LEU A 361 28.41 -6.21 -5.00
C LEU A 361 28.39 -6.18 -6.54
N ALA A 362 27.50 -5.37 -7.13
CA ALA A 362 27.45 -5.14 -8.57
C ALA A 362 28.57 -4.22 -9.09
N ASN A 363 29.48 -3.72 -8.23
CA ASN A 363 30.52 -2.74 -8.59
C ASN A 363 29.98 -1.50 -9.34
N GLY A 364 28.75 -1.08 -9.02
CA GLY A 364 28.07 0.03 -9.69
C GLY A 364 27.33 -0.33 -11.00
N ASP A 365 27.31 -1.59 -11.43
CA ASP A 365 26.50 -2.01 -12.58
C ASP A 365 25.00 -1.84 -12.31
N LEU A 366 24.41 -0.90 -13.04
CA LEU A 366 22.99 -0.58 -12.96
C LEU A 366 22.10 -1.70 -13.55
N HIS A 367 22.63 -2.56 -14.43
CA HIS A 367 21.91 -3.68 -15.01
C HIS A 367 21.64 -4.76 -13.97
N THR A 368 22.69 -5.27 -13.31
CA THR A 368 22.60 -6.23 -12.20
C THR A 368 21.71 -5.72 -11.06
N VAL A 369 21.82 -4.43 -10.71
CA VAL A 369 20.92 -3.79 -9.71
C VAL A 369 19.46 -3.72 -10.20
N GLY A 370 19.23 -3.67 -11.51
CA GLY A 370 17.91 -3.73 -12.15
C GLY A 370 17.32 -5.15 -12.11
N GLU A 371 18.10 -6.15 -12.53
CA GLU A 371 17.72 -7.56 -12.47
C GLU A 371 17.38 -7.99 -11.04
N PHE A 372 18.20 -7.63 -10.05
CA PHE A 372 17.91 -7.94 -8.64
C PHE A 372 16.54 -7.43 -8.20
N LYS A 373 16.17 -6.21 -8.61
CA LYS A 373 14.85 -5.62 -8.28
C LYS A 373 13.72 -6.34 -9.00
N GLN A 374 13.94 -6.83 -10.22
CA GLN A 374 12.95 -7.58 -10.98
C GLN A 374 12.77 -9.00 -10.40
N ALA A 375 13.85 -9.72 -10.11
CA ALA A 375 13.81 -11.02 -9.44
C ALA A 375 13.18 -10.94 -8.04
N ALA A 376 13.49 -9.90 -7.26
CA ALA A 376 12.86 -9.68 -5.94
C ALA A 376 11.35 -9.39 -6.07
N LYS A 377 10.94 -8.67 -7.11
CA LYS A 377 9.53 -8.40 -7.42
C LYS A 377 8.80 -9.67 -7.89
N GLU A 378 9.42 -10.49 -8.74
CA GLU A 378 8.87 -11.78 -9.20
C GLU A 378 8.69 -12.75 -8.03
N LEU A 379 9.67 -12.85 -7.13
CA LEU A 379 9.56 -13.57 -5.86
C LEU A 379 8.38 -13.05 -5.02
N GLY A 380 8.23 -11.72 -4.96
CA GLY A 380 7.11 -11.06 -4.29
C GLY A 380 5.73 -11.34 -4.87
N ASN A 381 5.67 -11.52 -6.19
CA ASN A 381 4.46 -11.89 -6.93
C ASN A 381 4.16 -13.39 -6.89
N GLN A 382 5.09 -14.22 -6.38
CA GLN A 382 5.09 -15.68 -6.50
C GLN A 382 5.24 -16.17 -7.97
N GLU A 383 5.80 -15.32 -8.83
CA GLU A 383 6.21 -15.64 -10.21
C GLU A 383 7.57 -16.38 -10.22
N MET A 384 8.39 -16.17 -9.18
CA MET A 384 9.64 -16.88 -8.93
C MET A 384 9.57 -17.59 -7.57
N SER A 385 10.04 -18.84 -7.49
CA SER A 385 10.08 -19.59 -6.22
C SER A 385 11.24 -19.13 -5.33
N GLY A 386 11.14 -19.35 -4.01
CA GLY A 386 12.24 -19.03 -3.09
C GLY A 386 13.57 -19.70 -3.45
N GLN A 387 13.54 -20.92 -4.01
CA GLN A 387 14.73 -21.63 -4.47
C GLN A 387 15.34 -20.97 -5.71
N ALA A 388 14.54 -20.64 -6.73
CA ALA A 388 15.03 -19.99 -7.95
C ALA A 388 15.66 -18.62 -7.66
N PHE A 389 15.10 -17.85 -6.71
CA PHE A 389 15.68 -16.58 -6.27
C PHE A 389 17.02 -16.78 -5.54
N VAL A 390 17.13 -17.80 -4.68
CA VAL A 390 18.38 -18.15 -4.00
C VAL A 390 19.48 -18.55 -4.99
N ASP A 391 19.13 -19.31 -6.03
CA ASP A 391 20.08 -19.76 -7.06
C ASP A 391 20.50 -18.61 -8.00
N TYR A 392 19.57 -17.71 -8.35
CA TYR A 392 19.88 -16.44 -9.02
C TYR A 392 20.93 -15.63 -8.22
N LEU A 393 20.69 -15.36 -6.94
CA LEU A 393 21.62 -14.58 -6.12
C LEU A 393 23.02 -15.22 -6.04
N ARG A 394 23.09 -16.55 -5.98
CA ARG A 394 24.37 -17.28 -5.98
C ARG A 394 25.11 -17.19 -7.30
N SER A 395 24.37 -17.29 -8.42
CA SER A 395 24.95 -17.17 -9.76
C SER A 395 25.46 -15.75 -10.04
N THR A 396 24.77 -14.73 -9.51
CA THR A 396 25.08 -13.32 -9.78
C THR A 396 26.13 -12.74 -8.83
N PHE A 397 26.04 -13.00 -7.52
CA PHE A 397 26.88 -12.37 -6.50
C PHE A 397 27.91 -13.32 -5.86
N GLY A 398 27.91 -14.60 -6.24
CA GLY A 398 28.69 -15.63 -5.58
C GLY A 398 28.10 -16.09 -4.25
N LYS A 399 28.52 -17.27 -3.79
CA LYS A 399 27.86 -17.98 -2.69
C LYS A 399 27.85 -17.24 -1.35
N MET A 400 29.01 -16.73 -0.92
CA MET A 400 29.17 -16.08 0.39
C MET A 400 28.34 -14.81 0.51
N GLU A 401 28.35 -13.97 -0.52
CA GLU A 401 27.65 -12.70 -0.53
C GLU A 401 26.14 -12.87 -0.73
N ALA A 402 25.72 -13.85 -1.54
CA ALA A 402 24.33 -14.25 -1.65
C ALA A 402 23.73 -14.66 -0.29
N GLU A 403 24.46 -15.43 0.53
CA GLU A 403 23.99 -15.84 1.87
C GLU A 403 23.85 -14.64 2.83
N GLY A 404 24.82 -13.72 2.84
CA GLY A 404 24.72 -12.48 3.62
C GLY A 404 23.60 -11.55 3.16
N LEU A 405 23.28 -11.53 1.87
CA LEU A 405 22.17 -10.75 1.31
C LEU A 405 20.81 -11.39 1.59
N LEU A 406 20.71 -12.73 1.50
CA LEU A 406 19.48 -13.49 1.73
C LEU A 406 18.93 -13.33 3.15
N VAL A 407 19.80 -13.27 4.17
CA VAL A 407 19.38 -13.00 5.56
C VAL A 407 18.62 -11.67 5.65
N LEU A 408 19.15 -10.59 5.05
CA LEU A 408 18.51 -9.27 5.05
C LEU A 408 17.18 -9.31 4.27
N VAL A 409 17.12 -10.02 3.14
CA VAL A 409 15.91 -10.17 2.33
C VAL A 409 14.80 -10.91 3.10
N VAL A 410 15.13 -11.98 3.82
CA VAL A 410 14.17 -12.76 4.64
C VAL A 410 13.53 -11.93 5.75
N GLU A 411 14.27 -11.03 6.39
CA GLU A 411 13.73 -10.13 7.42
C GLU A 411 12.75 -9.08 6.87
N VAL A 412 12.92 -8.70 5.60
CA VAL A 412 12.18 -7.59 4.98
C VAL A 412 10.89 -8.04 4.29
N ILE A 413 10.87 -9.26 3.72
CA ILE A 413 9.70 -9.79 3.01
C ILE A 413 8.48 -9.88 3.94
N PRO A 414 7.31 -9.30 3.58
CA PRO A 414 6.14 -9.29 4.45
C PRO A 414 5.36 -10.62 4.45
N GLN A 415 5.52 -11.47 3.43
CA GLN A 415 4.74 -12.69 3.26
C GLN A 415 5.39 -13.87 4.03
N PRO A 416 4.73 -14.45 5.06
CA PRO A 416 5.33 -15.52 5.87
C PRO A 416 5.67 -16.80 5.08
N GLN A 417 4.89 -17.11 4.05
CA GLN A 417 5.11 -18.27 3.15
C GLN A 417 6.43 -18.13 2.39
N VAL A 418 6.66 -16.98 1.74
CA VAL A 418 7.90 -16.68 1.00
C VAL A 418 9.11 -16.62 1.95
N GLN A 419 8.95 -16.07 3.16
CA GLN A 419 10.01 -16.15 4.18
C GLN A 419 10.36 -17.61 4.52
N GLN A 420 9.37 -18.49 4.65
CA GLN A 420 9.59 -19.89 4.98
C GLN A 420 10.26 -20.65 3.84
N GLU A 421 9.86 -20.42 2.58
CA GLU A 421 10.54 -20.97 1.41
C GLU A 421 12.02 -20.58 1.37
N LEU A 422 12.34 -19.29 1.54
CA LEU A 422 13.72 -18.82 1.57
C LEU A 422 14.52 -19.42 2.74
N ARG A 423 13.93 -19.55 3.94
CA ARG A 423 14.59 -20.21 5.09
C ARG A 423 14.88 -21.68 4.79
N VAL A 424 13.95 -22.40 4.15
CA VAL A 424 14.15 -23.81 3.76
C VAL A 424 15.21 -23.94 2.66
N ALA A 425 15.19 -23.07 1.65
CA ALA A 425 16.20 -23.04 0.59
C ALA A 425 17.60 -22.73 1.13
N LEU A 426 17.72 -21.75 2.04
CA LEU A 426 18.93 -21.47 2.82
C LEU A 426 19.40 -22.71 3.58
N ALA A 427 18.55 -23.31 4.44
CA ALA A 427 18.91 -24.46 5.26
C ALA A 427 19.41 -25.66 4.42
N ARG A 428 18.71 -26.01 3.32
CA ARG A 428 19.13 -27.07 2.38
C ARG A 428 20.52 -26.81 1.81
N SER A 429 20.80 -25.56 1.43
CA SER A 429 22.07 -25.18 0.82
C SER A 429 23.26 -25.10 1.79
N SER A 430 22.99 -24.83 3.08
CA SER A 430 23.99 -24.93 4.15
C SER A 430 24.28 -26.40 4.49
N ALA A 431 23.27 -27.28 4.49
CA ALA A 431 23.45 -28.70 4.73
C ALA A 431 24.37 -29.36 3.69
N LEU A 432 24.18 -29.04 2.40
CA LEU A 432 25.05 -29.51 1.30
C LEU A 432 26.53 -29.09 1.47
N MET A 433 26.82 -27.99 2.18
CA MET A 433 28.21 -27.58 2.49
C MET A 433 28.83 -28.38 3.63
N GLY A 434 28.06 -28.72 4.66
CA GLY A 434 28.53 -29.57 5.76
C GLY A 434 29.00 -30.93 5.22
N ASP A 435 28.22 -31.49 4.29
CA ASP A 435 28.49 -32.77 3.65
C ASP A 435 29.76 -32.75 2.77
N LEU A 436 29.93 -31.72 1.93
CA LEU A 436 31.12 -31.57 1.07
C LEU A 436 32.39 -31.31 1.89
N ARG A 437 32.31 -30.47 2.94
CA ARG A 437 33.46 -30.19 3.82
C ARG A 437 33.87 -31.44 4.60
N THR A 438 32.91 -32.26 5.03
CA THR A 438 33.17 -33.53 5.71
C THR A 438 33.84 -34.54 4.76
N LYS A 439 33.28 -34.74 3.55
CA LYS A 439 33.85 -35.63 2.52
C LYS A 439 35.27 -35.23 2.09
N ALA A 440 35.54 -33.93 1.95
CA ALA A 440 36.89 -33.43 1.68
C ALA A 440 37.88 -33.74 2.82
N PHE A 441 37.45 -33.59 4.08
CA PHE A 441 38.27 -33.96 5.24
C PHE A 441 38.53 -35.47 5.34
N THR A 442 37.58 -36.31 4.95
CA THR A 442 37.77 -37.77 4.92
C THR A 442 38.74 -38.19 3.80
N LEU A 443 38.66 -37.58 2.62
CA LEU A 443 39.55 -37.87 1.49
C LEU A 443 40.99 -37.39 1.73
N ALA A 444 41.18 -36.25 2.40
CA ALA A 444 42.50 -35.75 2.80
C ALA A 444 43.19 -36.61 3.90
N ARG A 445 42.50 -37.63 4.44
CA ARG A 445 43.01 -38.50 5.50
C ARG A 445 43.20 -39.96 5.05
N LYS A 446 43.43 -40.20 3.75
CA LYS A 446 44.04 -41.46 3.30
C LYS A 446 45.52 -41.47 3.68
N PRO A 447 45.99 -42.42 4.51
CA PRO A 447 47.42 -42.55 4.78
C PRO A 447 48.18 -43.00 3.53
N GLU A 448 49.42 -42.52 3.40
CA GLU A 448 50.38 -42.88 2.35
C GLU A 448 50.89 -44.31 2.58
N GLU A 449 50.12 -45.31 2.14
CA GLU A 449 50.50 -46.72 2.25
C GLU A 449 51.53 -47.07 1.17
N ARG A 450 52.81 -47.04 1.55
CA ARG A 450 53.94 -47.40 0.69
C ARG A 450 54.08 -48.91 0.50
N ASP A 451 54.44 -49.26 -0.73
CA ASP A 451 55.23 -50.42 -1.13
C ASP A 451 54.82 -51.82 -0.61
N ARG A 452 54.13 -52.57 -1.48
CA ARG A 452 54.50 -53.98 -1.75
C ARG A 452 54.11 -54.43 -3.16
N VAL A 453 55.06 -55.10 -3.81
CA VAL A 453 55.07 -55.51 -5.22
C VAL A 453 54.11 -56.69 -5.50
N PRO A 454 53.31 -56.65 -6.57
CA PRO A 454 52.67 -57.84 -7.14
C PRO A 454 53.51 -58.43 -8.30
N ARG A 455 53.66 -59.76 -8.31
CA ARG A 455 54.26 -60.53 -9.43
C ARG A 455 53.17 -60.99 -10.42
N SER A 456 53.56 -61.05 -11.69
CA SER A 456 53.07 -61.92 -12.78
C SER A 456 51.58 -61.92 -13.18
N SER A 457 51.35 -61.45 -14.41
CA SER A 457 50.30 -61.76 -15.40
C SER A 457 50.07 -63.29 -15.60
N PRO A 458 49.00 -63.80 -16.30
CA PRO A 458 48.46 -63.27 -17.56
C PRO A 458 46.93 -63.34 -17.88
N MET A 459 46.63 -62.68 -18.99
CA MET A 459 45.46 -62.65 -19.91
C MET A 459 44.81 -64.02 -20.30
N PRO A 460 43.72 -64.08 -21.10
CA PRO A 460 42.38 -63.48 -20.91
C PRO A 460 41.26 -64.51 -21.31
N THR A 461 40.06 -63.99 -21.63
CA THR A 461 38.95 -64.58 -22.45
C THR A 461 37.64 -64.95 -21.74
N ARG A 462 36.59 -64.93 -22.59
CA ARG A 462 35.31 -65.65 -22.57
C ARG A 462 34.06 -64.84 -22.19
N SER A 463 33.42 -64.39 -23.27
CA SER A 463 32.00 -64.12 -23.43
C SER A 463 31.08 -65.08 -22.66
N HIS A 464 29.94 -64.55 -22.18
CA HIS A 464 28.66 -65.25 -22.37
C HIS A 464 27.49 -64.26 -22.35
N GLU A 465 26.63 -64.37 -23.37
CA GLU A 465 25.29 -63.80 -23.36
C GLU A 465 24.43 -64.56 -22.33
N ILE A 466 23.58 -63.83 -21.59
CA ILE A 466 22.33 -64.39 -21.07
C ILE A 466 21.22 -63.37 -21.33
N ASN A 467 20.45 -63.61 -22.39
CA ASN A 467 19.07 -63.15 -22.48
C ASN A 467 18.26 -63.83 -21.36
N LEU A 468 17.40 -63.10 -20.66
CA LEU A 468 16.17 -63.69 -20.13
C LEU A 468 15.03 -62.66 -20.09
N ASN A 469 13.93 -63.04 -20.70
CA ASN A 469 12.70 -62.28 -20.84
C ASN A 469 12.03 -61.97 -19.49
N ALA A 470 11.31 -60.85 -19.45
CA ALA A 470 10.10 -60.73 -18.65
C ALA A 470 9.05 -59.91 -19.44
N GLU A 471 8.03 -60.60 -19.94
CA GLU A 471 6.86 -59.98 -20.60
C GLU A 471 5.85 -59.47 -19.56
N GLY A 472 4.85 -58.69 -20.00
CA GLY A 472 3.75 -58.16 -19.19
C GLY A 472 3.68 -56.63 -19.29
N SER A 473 2.96 -56.07 -20.27
CA SER A 473 1.51 -55.81 -20.20
C SER A 473 1.15 -54.93 -18.98
N ASP A 474 0.54 -53.75 -19.12
CA ASP A 474 -0.68 -53.57 -19.92
C ASP A 474 -0.82 -52.18 -20.58
N ARG A 475 -1.74 -52.10 -21.56
CA ARG A 475 -2.12 -50.92 -22.32
C ARG A 475 -3.31 -50.23 -21.65
N SER A 476 -3.32 -48.90 -21.58
CA SER A 476 -4.56 -48.16 -21.91
C SER A 476 -4.42 -46.67 -22.21
N CYS A 477 -5.11 -46.30 -23.30
CA CYS A 477 -5.80 -45.02 -23.50
C CYS A 477 -4.99 -43.71 -23.56
N ARG A 478 -4.39 -43.49 -24.74
CA ARG A 478 -4.44 -42.18 -25.44
C ARG A 478 -5.89 -41.75 -25.76
N ARG A 479 -6.04 -40.46 -26.11
CA ARG A 479 -7.22 -39.64 -26.54
C ARG A 479 -7.70 -38.79 -25.36
N ILE A 480 -7.79 -37.46 -25.43
CA ILE A 480 -8.51 -36.54 -26.35
C ILE A 480 -7.79 -35.16 -26.21
N PHE A 481 -7.64 -34.21 -27.14
CA PHE A 481 -7.78 -34.06 -28.59
C PHE A 481 -7.40 -32.58 -28.89
N ASN A 482 -6.68 -32.27 -29.97
CA ASN A 482 -6.39 -30.87 -30.36
C ASN A 482 -7.59 -30.22 -31.05
N LYS A 483 -8.01 -29.01 -30.60
CA LYS A 483 -8.85 -27.99 -31.30
C LYS A 483 -9.18 -26.87 -30.27
N CYS A 484 -9.23 -25.56 -30.55
CA CYS A 484 -9.08 -24.78 -31.78
C CYS A 484 -8.25 -23.51 -31.54
N THR A 485 -7.63 -22.97 -32.60
CA THR A 485 -7.13 -21.58 -32.69
C THR A 485 -8.24 -20.62 -33.15
N ASN A 486 -8.00 -19.31 -33.01
CA ASN A 486 -8.76 -18.17 -33.55
C ASN A 486 -10.25 -18.04 -33.14
N ILE A 487 -10.60 -17.00 -32.36
CA ILE A 487 -11.40 -15.81 -32.79
C ILE A 487 -11.15 -14.67 -31.78
N HIS A 488 -10.81 -13.45 -32.24
CA HIS A 488 -11.26 -12.12 -31.75
C HIS A 488 -10.26 -11.00 -32.10
N LYS A 489 -10.22 -10.64 -33.39
CA LYS A 489 -10.14 -9.23 -33.80
C LYS A 489 -11.56 -8.81 -34.20
N ASN A 490 -11.78 -7.49 -34.26
CA ASN A 490 -13.02 -6.78 -34.63
C ASN A 490 -13.99 -6.48 -33.48
N PHE A 491 -13.81 -5.30 -32.88
CA PHE A 491 -14.93 -4.47 -32.39
C PHE A 491 -14.54 -2.99 -32.42
N VAL A 492 -14.58 -2.40 -33.62
CA VAL A 492 -14.58 -0.95 -33.89
C VAL A 492 -15.58 -0.70 -35.01
N HIS A 493 -16.32 0.41 -34.93
CA HIS A 493 -17.46 0.81 -35.77
C HIS A 493 -18.79 0.06 -35.54
N LYS A 494 -19.58 0.59 -34.61
CA LYS A 494 -20.71 1.44 -34.98
C LYS A 494 -20.89 2.55 -33.94
#